data_AF-A0A3D4TMU0-F1
#
_entry.id   AF-A0A3D4TMU0-F1
#
_cell.length_a   1.000
_cell.length_b   1.000
_cell.length_c   1.000
_cell.angle_alpha   90.00
_cell.angle_beta   90.00
_cell.angle_gamma   90.00
#
_symmetry.space_group_name_H-M   'P 1'
#
loop_
_entity.id
_entity.type
_entity.pdbx_description
1 polymer ?
#
loop_
_entity_poly.entity_id
_entity_poly.type
_entity_poly.pdbx_seq_one_letter_code
_entity_poly.pdbx_strand_id
1 'polypeptide(L)'
;LFRIAHNRLNDHWRAARHRPAAPADADLRLAAIEDGQTPEAELSEFEQRRRIQLAMEQLPPEQREVLQLRLDQELSLEEIGQITGVGRETVKSRLRYAMDKLRAGLNA
;
A
#
# COMPACT_ATOMS: atom_id res chain seq x y z
N LEU A 1 14.01 2.72 7.61
CA LEU A 1 12.60 2.41 7.93
C LEU A 1 11.60 2.94 6.88
N PHE A 2 11.62 4.23 6.50
CA PHE A 2 10.70 4.78 5.48
C PHE A 2 10.72 4.03 4.14
N ARG A 3 11.91 3.71 3.61
CA ARG A 3 12.06 3.01 2.31
C ARG A 3 11.47 1.59 2.33
N ILE A 4 11.57 0.85 3.43
CA ILE A 4 11.05 -0.52 3.50
C ILE A 4 9.52 -0.51 3.53
N ALA A 5 8.92 0.35 4.36
CA ALA A 5 7.46 0.51 4.38
C ALA A 5 6.94 1.02 3.03
N HIS A 6 7.65 1.97 2.40
CA HIS A 6 7.32 2.48 1.08
C HIS A 6 7.41 1.41 -0.02
N ASN A 7 8.50 0.64 -0.05
CA ASN A 7 8.66 -0.46 -1.00
C ASN A 7 7.55 -1.49 -0.82
N ARG A 8 7.26 -1.90 0.42
CA ARG A 8 6.19 -2.87 0.71
C ARG A 8 4.80 -2.35 0.35
N LEU A 9 4.54 -1.05 0.54
CA LEU A 9 3.29 -0.43 0.09
C LEU A 9 3.21 -0.44 -1.44
N ASN A 10 4.28 -0.07 -2.14
CA ASN A 10 4.34 -0.13 -3.60
C ASN A 10 4.16 -1.56 -4.11
N ASP A 11 4.80 -2.55 -3.49
CA ASP A 11 4.68 -3.96 -3.84
C ASP A 11 3.24 -4.45 -3.61
N HIS A 12 2.61 -4.06 -2.50
CA HIS A 12 1.20 -4.35 -2.22
C HIS A 12 0.27 -3.73 -3.27
N TRP A 13 0.48 -2.47 -3.66
CA TRP A 13 -0.32 -1.79 -4.69
C TRP A 13 -0.11 -2.37 -6.08
N ARG A 14 1.13 -2.71 -6.44
CA ARG A 14 1.43 -3.43 -7.68
C ARG A 14 0.73 -4.78 -7.70
N ALA A 15 0.81 -5.56 -6.62
CA ALA A 15 0.14 -6.85 -6.52
C ALA A 15 -1.40 -6.73 -6.58
N ALA A 16 -1.98 -5.74 -5.90
CA ALA A 16 -3.42 -5.48 -5.91
C ALA A 16 -3.94 -5.09 -7.30
N ARG A 17 -3.18 -4.29 -8.05
CA ARG A 17 -3.52 -3.87 -9.42
C ARG A 17 -3.33 -4.96 -10.47
N HIS A 18 -2.33 -5.83 -10.30
CA HIS A 18 -2.08 -6.96 -11.19
C HIS A 18 -2.92 -8.19 -10.85
N ARG A 19 -3.77 -8.13 -9.83
CA ARG A 19 -4.74 -9.19 -9.55
C ARG A 19 -5.78 -9.18 -10.67
N PRO A 20 -5.79 -10.18 -11.57
CA PRO A 20 -6.86 -10.30 -12.55
C PRO A 20 -8.17 -10.47 -11.79
N ALA A 21 -9.29 -9.96 -12.33
CA ALA A 21 -10.62 -10.32 -11.82
C ALA A 21 -10.67 -11.84 -11.70
N ALA A 22 -10.82 -12.34 -10.47
CA ALA A 22 -10.60 -13.74 -10.16
C ALA A 22 -11.46 -14.65 -11.07
N PRO A 23 -10.87 -15.53 -11.90
CA PRO A 23 -11.48 -16.82 -12.14
C PRO A 23 -11.42 -17.60 -10.82
N ALA A 24 -12.28 -18.59 -10.64
CA ALA A 24 -12.37 -19.43 -9.44
C ALA A 24 -11.06 -20.17 -9.03
N ASP A 25 -9.97 -19.96 -9.76
CA ASP A 25 -8.65 -20.57 -9.62
C ASP A 25 -7.59 -19.63 -9.00
N ALA A 26 -8.02 -18.53 -8.37
CA ALA A 26 -7.11 -17.53 -7.79
C ALA A 26 -6.18 -18.09 -6.70
N ASP A 27 -6.55 -19.22 -6.07
CA ASP A 27 -5.72 -19.93 -5.10
C ASP A 27 -4.56 -20.70 -5.75
N LEU A 28 -4.65 -21.06 -7.04
CA LEU A 28 -3.62 -21.85 -7.74
C LEU A 28 -2.50 -21.00 -8.33
N ARG A 29 -2.72 -19.70 -8.58
CA ARG A 29 -1.70 -18.82 -9.17
C ARG A 29 -0.74 -18.19 -8.16
N LEU A 30 -1.09 -18.17 -6.88
CA LEU A 30 -0.16 -17.75 -5.83
C LEU A 30 0.97 -18.78 -5.70
N ALA A 31 0.61 -20.07 -5.71
CA ALA A 31 1.53 -21.21 -5.67
C ALA A 31 2.54 -21.29 -6.84
N ALA A 32 2.27 -20.62 -7.97
CA ALA A 32 3.12 -20.70 -9.16
C ALA A 32 4.24 -19.63 -9.23
N ILE A 33 4.26 -18.68 -8.29
CA ILE A 33 5.37 -17.72 -8.13
C ILE A 33 6.36 -18.21 -7.04
N GLU A 34 6.01 -19.27 -6.32
CA GLU A 34 6.70 -19.79 -5.13
C GLU A 34 7.61 -20.98 -5.42
N ASP A 35 8.45 -20.91 -6.47
CA ASP A 35 9.55 -21.87 -6.60
C ASP A 35 10.77 -21.34 -5.80
N GLY A 36 10.64 -21.36 -4.46
CA GLY A 36 11.78 -21.05 -3.57
C GLY A 36 11.50 -20.44 -2.20
N GLN A 37 10.24 -20.27 -1.75
CA GLN A 37 9.94 -19.75 -0.41
C GLN A 37 9.33 -20.85 0.47
N THR A 38 9.76 -20.93 1.74
CA THR A 38 9.27 -21.95 2.66
C THR A 38 7.85 -21.58 3.16
N PRO A 39 7.02 -22.55 3.58
CA PRO A 39 5.66 -22.28 4.08
C PRO A 39 5.60 -21.23 5.21
N GLU A 40 6.66 -21.11 6.01
CA GLU A 40 6.78 -20.10 7.06
C GLU A 40 7.00 -18.68 6.51
N ALA A 41 7.72 -18.55 5.38
CA ALA A 41 7.90 -17.28 4.69
C ALA A 41 6.59 -16.80 4.07
N GLU A 42 5.80 -17.70 3.47
CA GLU A 42 4.49 -17.40 2.89
C GLU A 42 3.49 -16.92 3.95
N LEU A 43 3.43 -17.60 5.09
CA LEU A 43 2.58 -17.21 6.22
C LEU A 43 2.98 -15.84 6.78
N SER A 44 4.29 -15.58 6.91
CA SER A 44 4.82 -14.29 7.35
C SER A 44 4.46 -13.16 6.39
N GLU A 45 4.57 -13.40 5.08
CA GLU A 45 4.17 -12.44 4.06
C GLU A 45 2.66 -12.15 4.09
N PHE A 46 1.83 -13.18 4.23
CA PHE A 46 0.38 -13.04 4.33
C PHE A 46 -0.02 -12.17 5.52
N GLU A 47 0.53 -12.44 6.70
CA GLU A 47 0.26 -11.66 7.91
C GLU A 47 0.72 -10.20 7.76
N GLN A 48 1.90 -9.99 7.17
CA GLN A 48 2.45 -8.66 6.89
C GLN A 48 1.53 -7.88 5.93
N ARG A 49 1.06 -8.49 4.84
CA ARG A 49 0.12 -7.88 3.89
C ARG A 49 -1.20 -7.52 4.57
N ARG A 50 -1.72 -8.41 5.42
CA ARG A 50 -2.94 -8.16 6.20
C ARG A 50 -2.80 -6.97 7.14
N ARG A 51 -1.67 -6.83 7.84
CA ARG A 51 -1.40 -5.68 8.71
C ARG A 51 -1.34 -4.36 7.94
N ILE A 52 -0.69 -4.36 6.76
CA ILE A 52 -0.66 -3.19 5.88
C ILE A 52 -2.09 -2.80 5.46
N GLN A 53 -2.90 -3.77 5.03
CA GLN A 53 -4.28 -3.53 4.61
C GLN A 53 -5.11 -2.91 5.75
N LEU A 54 -5.07 -3.50 6.95
CA LEU A 54 -5.79 -2.98 8.12
C LEU A 54 -5.33 -1.58 8.52
N ALA A 55 -4.03 -1.29 8.45
CA ALA A 55 -3.50 0.04 8.74
C ALA A 55 -3.98 1.08 7.71
N MET A 56 -4.11 0.69 6.44
CA MET A 56 -4.65 1.53 5.36
C MET A 56 -6.15 1.79 5.50
N GLU A 57 -6.92 0.79 5.94
CA GLU A 57 -8.37 0.92 6.21
C GLU A 57 -8.64 1.90 7.35
N GLN A 58 -7.72 2.04 8.30
CA GLN A 58 -7.81 3.01 9.39
C GLN A 58 -7.41 4.45 9.01
N LEU A 59 -6.89 4.67 7.80
CA LEU A 59 -6.58 6.02 7.33
C LEU A 59 -7.87 6.79 7.03
N PRO A 60 -7.97 8.07 7.41
CA PRO A 60 -8.98 8.96 6.88
C PRO A 60 -8.97 8.96 5.33
N PRO A 61 -10.13 9.04 4.66
CA PRO A 61 -10.22 8.93 3.20
C PRO A 61 -9.26 9.86 2.45
N GLU A 62 -9.19 11.13 2.88
CA GLU A 62 -8.33 12.14 2.27
C GLU A 62 -6.82 11.82 2.40
N GLN A 63 -6.42 11.16 3.49
CA GLN A 63 -5.03 10.74 3.72
C GLN A 63 -4.69 9.52 2.87
N ARG A 64 -5.65 8.60 2.74
CA ARG A 64 -5.51 7.42 1.88
C ARG A 64 -5.40 7.79 0.41
N GLU A 65 -6.23 8.72 -0.05
CA GLU A 65 -6.27 9.17 -1.44
C GLU A 65 -4.93 9.79 -1.87
N VAL A 66 -4.40 10.76 -1.12
CA VAL A 66 -3.10 11.38 -1.47
C VAL A 66 -1.95 10.37 -1.42
N LEU A 67 -2.03 9.40 -0.51
CA LEU A 67 -1.03 8.34 -0.41
C LEU A 67 -1.09 7.40 -1.62
N GLN A 68 -2.29 7.01 -2.06
CA GLN A 68 -2.49 6.22 -3.28
C GLN A 68 -1.94 6.93 -4.51
N LEU A 69 -2.30 8.20 -4.71
CA LEU A 69 -1.82 8.99 -5.84
C LEU A 69 -0.29 9.12 -5.84
N ARG A 70 0.32 9.26 -4.65
CA ARG A 70 1.78 9.34 -4.51
C ARG A 70 2.50 8.02 -4.81
N LEU A 71 1.88 6.88 -4.49
CA LEU A 71 2.50 5.56 -4.62
C LEU A 71 2.24 4.92 -6.00
N ASP A 72 1.03 5.05 -6.55
CA ASP A 72 0.63 4.39 -7.80
C ASP A 72 1.11 5.15 -9.05
N GLN A 73 1.10 6.48 -8.98
CA GLN A 73 1.40 7.33 -10.14
C GLN A 73 2.70 8.13 -9.98
N GLU A 74 3.43 7.94 -8.88
CA GLU A 74 4.66 8.68 -8.52
C GLU A 74 4.49 10.22 -8.60
N LEU A 75 3.26 10.71 -8.51
CA LEU A 75 2.91 12.11 -8.75
C LEU A 75 3.58 13.03 -7.76
N SER A 76 3.96 14.20 -8.24
CA SER A 76 4.41 15.31 -7.41
C SER A 76 3.30 15.80 -6.48
N LEU A 77 3.69 16.48 -5.41
CA LEU A 77 2.72 17.09 -4.49
C LEU A 77 1.81 18.12 -5.16
N GLU A 78 2.30 18.75 -6.25
CA GLU A 78 1.55 19.72 -7.03
C GLU A 78 0.48 19.05 -7.89
N GLU A 79 0.83 17.99 -8.61
CA GLU A 79 -0.13 17.21 -9.42
C GLU A 79 -1.21 16.58 -8.54
N ILE A 80 -0.85 16.03 -7.38
CA ILE A 80 -1.82 15.50 -6.42
C ILE A 80 -2.73 16.61 -5.92
N GLY A 81 -2.20 17.81 -5.67
CA GLY A 81 -3.00 18.96 -5.25
C GLY A 81 -4.00 19.39 -6.33
N GLN A 82 -3.57 19.38 -7.60
CA GLN A 82 -4.45 19.64 -8.74
C GLN A 82 -5.58 18.61 -8.86
N ILE A 83 -5.28 17.32 -8.69
CA ILE A 83 -6.27 16.24 -8.77
C ILE A 83 -7.27 16.31 -7.60
N THR A 84 -6.78 16.53 -6.39
CA THR A 84 -7.60 16.50 -5.16
C THR A 84 -8.23 17.85 -4.80
N GLY A 85 -7.93 18.90 -5.57
CA GLY A 85 -8.46 20.25 -5.35
C GLY A 85 -7.91 20.94 -4.08
N VAL A 86 -6.79 20.49 -3.52
CA VAL A 86 -6.18 21.08 -2.32
C VAL A 86 -4.77 21.60 -2.59
N GLY A 87 -4.32 22.55 -1.77
CA GLY A 87 -2.97 23.11 -1.90
C GLY A 87 -1.86 22.09 -1.60
N ARG A 88 -0.69 22.29 -2.21
CA ARG A 88 0.52 21.46 -2.04
C ARG A 88 0.86 21.16 -0.57
N GLU A 89 0.79 22.15 0.32
CA GLU A 89 1.10 21.96 1.74
C GLU A 89 0.05 21.11 2.47
N THR A 90 -1.21 21.12 2.01
CA THR A 90 -2.27 20.23 2.50
C THR A 90 -1.99 18.79 2.09
N VAL A 91 -1.62 18.56 0.82
CA VAL A 91 -1.20 17.23 0.33
C VAL A 91 -0.04 16.69 1.15
N LYS A 92 1.00 17.52 1.35
CA LYS A 92 2.19 17.18 2.14
C LYS A 92 1.82 16.80 3.58
N SER A 93 0.95 17.58 4.22
CA SER A 93 0.48 17.30 5.58
C SER A 93 -0.33 16.01 5.65
N ARG A 94 -1.26 15.79 4.72
CA ARG A 94 -2.05 14.55 4.62
C ARG A 94 -1.14 13.32 4.42
N LEU A 95 -0.12 13.42 3.55
CA LEU A 95 0.87 12.35 3.35
C LEU A 95 1.67 12.07 4.63
N ARG A 96 2.11 13.10 5.35
CA ARG A 96 2.82 12.93 6.62
C ARG A 96 1.96 12.15 7.61
N TYR A 97 0.72 12.59 7.84
CA TYR A 97 -0.19 11.91 8.78
C TYR A 97 -0.56 10.49 8.35
N ALA A 98 -0.72 10.25 7.04
CA ALA A 98 -0.93 8.90 6.51
C ALA A 98 0.25 7.99 6.87
N MET A 99 1.48 8.45 6.61
CA MET A 99 2.69 7.68 6.87
C MET A 99 2.92 7.42 8.37
N ASP A 100 2.60 8.38 9.23
CA ASP A 100 2.76 8.22 10.67
C ASP A 100 1.75 7.21 11.23
N LYS A 101 0.49 7.24 10.78
CA LYS A 101 -0.52 6.23 11.13
C LYS A 101 -0.13 4.83 10.63
N LEU A 102 0.41 4.72 9.42
CA LEU A 102 0.88 3.43 8.89
C LEU A 102 2.04 2.87 9.72
N ARG A 103 2.99 3.71 10.15
CA ARG A 103 4.05 3.24 11.06
C ARG A 103 3.48 2.72 12.38
N ALA A 104 2.55 3.47 12.97
CA ALA A 104 1.91 3.05 14.21
C ALA A 104 1.21 1.70 14.06
N GLY A 105 0.45 1.50 12.96
CA GLY A 105 -0.25 0.25 12.69
C GLY A 105 0.64 -0.94 12.31
N LEU A 106 1.86 -0.71 11.82
CA LEU A 106 2.81 -1.76 11.46
C LEU A 106 3.77 -2.15 12.60
N ASN A 107 3.93 -1.27 13.58
CA ASN A 107 4.74 -1.51 14.78
C ASN A 107 3.91 -2.01 15.98
N ALA A 108 2.58 -2.10 15.83
CA ALA A 108 1.66 -2.70 16.78
C ALA A 108 1.57 -4.22 16.56
#